data_AF-A0A537G6U1-F1
#
_entry.id   AF-A0A537G6U1-F1
#
_cell.length_a   1.000
_cell.length_b   1.000
_cell.length_c   1.000
_cell.angle_alpha   90.00
_cell.angle_beta   90.00
_cell.angle_gamma   90.00
#
_symmetry.space_group_name_H-M   'P 1'
#
loop_
_entity.id
_entity.type
_entity.pdbx_description
1 polymer ?
#
loop_
_entity_poly.entity_id
_entity_poly.type
_entity_poly.pdbx_seq_one_letter_code
_entity_poly.pdbx_strand_id
1 'polypeptide(L)'
;MTPDEYCQQKAAASGSSFYYSFLFLSPKRRRAITALYAFCREVDDVVDETSDPQVAGAKLAWWRAEIANLAAGKAQHPVSRALAPFVEKFDITAARLNEIIDGMEMDLTQTRYLDWRALEHYCYHVAGV
;
A
#
# COMPACT_ATOMS: atom_id res chain seq x y z
N MET A 1 -12.97 7.22 14.74
CA MET A 1 -11.82 6.33 14.50
C MET A 1 -10.61 7.19 14.17
N THR A 2 -9.49 6.97 14.85
CA THR A 2 -8.22 7.65 14.56
C THR A 2 -7.52 7.03 13.34
N PRO A 3 -6.56 7.73 12.71
CA PRO A 3 -5.72 7.15 11.66
C PRO A 3 -5.05 5.83 12.04
N ASP A 4 -4.49 5.73 13.26
CA ASP A 4 -3.85 4.51 13.75
C ASP A 4 -4.87 3.37 13.95
N GLU A 5 -6.06 3.67 14.51
CA GLU A 5 -7.13 2.68 14.69
C GLU A 5 -7.63 2.13 13.35
N TYR A 6 -7.76 2.98 12.33
CA TYR A 6 -8.14 2.55 10.98
C TYR A 6 -7.12 1.57 10.41
N CYS A 7 -5.83 1.92 10.47
CA CYS A 7 -4.77 1.06 9.98
C CYS A 7 -4.73 -0.27 10.73
N GLN A 8 -4.93 -0.24 12.05
CA GLN A 8 -4.98 -1.44 12.87
C GLN A 8 -6.14 -2.36 12.47
N GLN A 9 -7.33 -1.79 12.26
CA GLN A 9 -8.51 -2.57 11.84
C GLN A 9 -8.32 -3.16 10.44
N LYS A 10 -7.85 -2.36 9.48
CA LYS A 10 -7.56 -2.83 8.11
C LYS A 10 -6.53 -3.96 8.11
N ALA A 11 -5.43 -3.78 8.82
CA ALA A 11 -4.37 -4.78 8.91
C ALA A 11 -4.85 -6.07 9.59
N ALA A 12 -5.60 -5.97 10.69
CA ALA A 12 -6.13 -7.12 11.41
C ALA A 12 -7.18 -7.89 10.59
N ALA A 13 -8.08 -7.16 9.89
CA ALA A 13 -9.14 -7.75 9.08
C ALA A 13 -8.62 -8.56 7.89
N SER A 14 -7.40 -8.26 7.40
CA SER A 14 -6.77 -9.02 6.30
C SER A 14 -6.55 -10.51 6.61
N GLY A 15 -6.57 -10.92 7.89
CA GLY A 15 -6.31 -12.31 8.29
C GLY A 15 -4.89 -12.81 8.01
N SER A 16 -3.98 -11.91 7.59
CA SER A 16 -2.63 -12.26 7.18
C SER A 16 -1.73 -12.64 8.35
N SER A 17 -0.86 -13.63 8.12
CA SER A 17 0.20 -14.01 9.07
C SER A 17 1.17 -12.85 9.36
N PHE A 18 1.35 -11.91 8.42
CA PHE A 18 2.22 -10.74 8.61
C PHE A 18 1.79 -9.87 9.79
N TYR A 19 0.49 -9.66 9.97
CA TYR A 19 -0.03 -8.79 11.02
C TYR A 19 0.44 -9.23 12.42
N TYR A 20 0.51 -10.55 12.66
CA TYR A 20 1.02 -11.09 13.93
C TYR A 20 2.53 -10.89 14.10
N SER A 21 3.31 -10.88 13.02
CA SER A 21 4.75 -10.62 13.09
C SER A 21 5.06 -9.21 13.63
N PHE A 22 4.16 -8.24 13.43
CA PHE A 22 4.34 -6.87 13.89
C PHE A 22 4.32 -6.75 15.43
N LEU A 23 3.76 -7.75 16.12
CA LEU A 23 3.71 -7.80 17.59
C LEU A 23 5.09 -7.95 18.23
N PHE A 24 6.12 -8.36 17.47
CA PHE A 24 7.50 -8.44 17.95
C PHE A 24 8.26 -7.11 17.83
N LEU A 25 7.69 -6.10 17.16
CA LEU A 25 8.32 -4.81 16.96
C LEU A 25 8.05 -3.85 18.13
N SER A 26 8.97 -2.89 18.32
CA SER A 26 8.77 -1.79 19.25
C SER A 26 7.54 -0.95 18.86
N PRO A 27 6.88 -0.26 19.80
CA PRO A 27 5.61 0.44 19.51
C PRO A 27 5.67 1.40 18.32
N LYS A 28 6.78 2.14 18.16
CA LYS A 28 6.96 3.08 17.04
C LYS A 28 7.11 2.36 15.70
N ARG A 29 7.89 1.27 15.64
CA ARG A 29 8.06 0.47 14.41
C ARG A 29 6.78 -0.27 14.05
N ARG A 30 6.06 -0.79 15.06
CA ARG A 30 4.76 -1.43 14.88
C ARG A 30 3.75 -0.50 14.23
N ARG A 31 3.61 0.74 14.73
CA ARG A 31 2.71 1.73 14.12
C ARG A 31 3.07 2.03 12.67
N ALA A 32 4.36 2.22 12.38
CA ALA A 32 4.82 2.49 11.02
C ALA A 32 4.50 1.33 10.05
N ILE A 33 4.85 0.08 10.42
CA ILE A 33 4.57 -1.06 9.55
C ILE A 33 3.08 -1.37 9.43
N THR A 34 2.29 -1.17 10.49
CA THR A 34 0.83 -1.34 10.42
C THR A 34 0.22 -0.33 9.43
N ALA A 35 0.67 0.92 9.45
CA ALA A 35 0.21 1.94 8.50
C ALA A 35 0.64 1.62 7.05
N LEU A 36 1.90 1.19 6.86
CA LEU A 36 2.38 0.77 5.53
C LEU A 36 1.64 -0.46 5.01
N TYR A 37 1.42 -1.46 5.86
CA TYR A 37 0.69 -2.66 5.48
C TYR A 37 -0.79 -2.36 5.18
N ALA A 38 -1.41 -1.43 5.92
CA ALA A 38 -2.75 -0.95 5.60
C ALA A 38 -2.80 -0.24 4.24
N PHE A 39 -1.75 0.51 3.86
CA PHE A 39 -1.64 1.06 2.50
C PHE A 39 -1.59 -0.04 1.45
N CYS A 40 -0.73 -1.05 1.61
CA CYS A 40 -0.67 -2.18 0.69
C CYS A 40 -2.04 -2.85 0.54
N ARG A 41 -2.76 -3.09 1.65
CA ARG A 41 -4.10 -3.68 1.60
C ARG A 41 -5.13 -2.79 0.91
N GLU A 42 -5.10 -1.48 1.14
CA GLU A 42 -6.00 -0.57 0.44
C GLU A 42 -5.83 -0.61 -1.07
N VAL A 43 -4.59 -0.67 -1.57
CA VAL A 43 -4.34 -0.71 -3.02
C VAL A 43 -4.57 -2.11 -3.61
N ASP A 44 -4.28 -3.19 -2.88
CA ASP A 44 -4.65 -4.57 -3.25
C ASP A 44 -6.19 -4.69 -3.40
N ASP A 45 -6.95 -4.24 -2.40
CA ASP A 45 -8.42 -4.34 -2.40
C ASP A 45 -9.05 -3.57 -3.57
N VAL A 46 -8.39 -2.53 -4.09
CA VAL A 46 -8.87 -1.83 -5.30
C VAL A 46 -8.95 -2.79 -6.49
N VAL A 47 -7.94 -3.65 -6.66
CA VAL A 47 -7.88 -4.62 -7.76
C VAL A 47 -8.74 -5.86 -7.44
N ASP A 48 -8.70 -6.34 -6.21
CA ASP A 48 -9.41 -7.57 -5.80
C ASP A 48 -10.94 -7.40 -5.75
N GLU A 49 -11.43 -6.25 -5.27
CA GLU A 49 -12.85 -6.05 -5.00
C GLU A 49 -13.58 -5.24 -6.09
N THR A 50 -12.85 -4.61 -7.03
CA THR A 50 -13.46 -3.79 -8.09
C THR A 50 -13.52 -4.57 -9.40
N SER A 51 -14.72 -4.98 -9.81
CA SER A 51 -14.92 -5.75 -11.05
C SER A 51 -14.73 -4.96 -12.35
N ASP A 52 -14.89 -3.64 -12.31
CA ASP A 52 -14.73 -2.74 -13.45
C ASP A 52 -13.29 -2.19 -13.48
N PRO A 53 -12.46 -2.53 -14.50
CA PRO A 53 -11.08 -2.07 -14.58
C PRO A 53 -10.92 -0.55 -14.69
N GLN A 54 -11.87 0.15 -15.30
CA GLN A 54 -11.84 1.61 -15.41
C GLN A 54 -12.08 2.26 -14.04
N VAL A 55 -12.99 1.69 -13.24
CA VAL A 55 -13.22 2.14 -11.86
C VAL A 55 -12.00 1.84 -10.99
N ALA A 56 -11.40 0.65 -11.13
CA ALA A 56 -10.19 0.29 -10.40
C ALA A 56 -9.03 1.24 -10.73
N GLY A 57 -8.80 1.51 -12.02
CA GLY A 57 -7.80 2.46 -12.49
C GLY A 57 -8.03 3.88 -11.94
N ALA A 58 -9.28 4.35 -11.89
CA ALA A 58 -9.59 5.66 -11.30
C ALA A 58 -9.29 5.71 -9.79
N LYS A 59 -9.55 4.62 -9.05
CA LYS A 59 -9.20 4.52 -7.62
C LYS A 59 -7.68 4.48 -7.41
N LEU A 60 -6.92 3.76 -8.23
CA LEU A 60 -5.45 3.76 -8.17
C LEU A 60 -4.88 5.15 -8.50
N ALA A 61 -5.43 5.84 -9.50
CA ALA A 61 -5.05 7.22 -9.81
C ALA A 61 -5.33 8.19 -8.64
N TRP A 62 -6.43 8.00 -7.91
CA TRP A 62 -6.69 8.74 -6.68
C TRP A 62 -5.62 8.46 -5.61
N TRP A 63 -5.21 7.20 -5.43
CA TRP A 63 -4.13 6.84 -4.52
C TRP A 63 -2.78 7.47 -4.90
N ARG A 64 -2.45 7.59 -6.19
CA ARG A 64 -1.27 8.33 -6.65
C ARG A 64 -1.34 9.81 -6.25
N ALA A 65 -2.50 10.44 -6.43
CA ALA A 65 -2.71 11.82 -5.98
C ALA A 65 -2.58 11.94 -4.46
N GLU A 66 -3.03 10.94 -3.70
CA GLU A 66 -2.91 10.91 -2.25
C GLU A 66 -1.47 10.71 -1.76
N ILE A 67 -0.65 9.93 -2.48
CA ILE A 67 0.81 9.85 -2.22
C ILE A 67 1.47 11.21 -2.44
N ALA A 68 1.07 11.95 -3.49
CA ALA A 68 1.57 13.30 -3.72
C ALA A 68 1.14 14.25 -2.58
N ASN A 69 -0.09 14.13 -2.07
CA ASN A 69 -0.55 14.87 -0.90
C ASN A 69 0.27 14.52 0.35
N LEU A 70 0.56 13.25 0.59
CA LEU A 70 1.40 12.79 1.68
C LEU A 70 2.80 13.44 1.62
N ALA A 71 3.44 13.39 0.45
CA ALA A 71 4.75 14.00 0.24
C ALA A 71 4.73 15.54 0.45
N ALA A 72 3.60 16.19 0.16
CA ALA A 72 3.40 17.61 0.38
C ALA A 72 2.93 17.98 1.81
N GLY A 73 2.84 17.02 2.74
CA GLY A 73 2.37 17.24 4.10
C GLY A 73 0.86 17.52 4.22
N LYS A 74 0.08 17.14 3.20
CA LYS A 74 -1.37 17.38 3.05
C LYS A 74 -2.20 16.10 3.00
N ALA A 75 -1.68 15.01 3.59
CA ALA A 75 -2.35 13.71 3.67
C ALA A 75 -3.79 13.84 4.19
N GLN A 76 -4.73 13.24 3.48
CA GLN A 76 -6.17 13.27 3.77
C GLN A 76 -6.69 11.92 4.26
N HIS A 77 -6.24 10.83 3.64
CA HIS A 77 -6.66 9.48 3.99
C HIS A 77 -6.16 9.07 5.39
N PRO A 78 -6.92 8.28 6.18
CA PRO A 78 -6.43 7.77 7.46
C PRO A 78 -5.08 7.07 7.36
N VAL A 79 -4.86 6.26 6.31
CA VAL A 79 -3.59 5.54 6.10
C VAL A 79 -2.42 6.48 5.84
N SER A 80 -2.56 7.43 4.91
CA SER A 80 -1.50 8.40 4.60
C SER A 80 -1.21 9.31 5.80
N ARG A 81 -2.24 9.69 6.57
CA ARG A 81 -2.07 10.45 7.82
C ARG A 81 -1.34 9.65 8.91
N ALA A 82 -1.57 8.34 8.99
CA ALA A 82 -0.85 7.47 9.91
C ALA A 82 0.61 7.22 9.46
N LEU A 83 0.87 7.22 8.15
CA LEU A 83 2.22 7.12 7.58
C LEU A 83 3.04 8.40 7.74
N ALA A 84 2.42 9.58 7.66
CA ALA A 84 3.11 10.88 7.63
C ALA A 84 4.20 11.08 8.71
N PRO A 85 4.04 10.67 9.99
CA PRO A 85 5.08 10.82 11.00
C PRO A 85 6.32 9.93 10.80
N PHE A 86 6.26 8.99 9.85
CA PHE A 86 7.24 7.92 9.66
C PHE A 86 8.00 8.01 8.33
N VAL A 87 7.50 8.80 7.36
CA VAL A 87 8.05 8.84 6.00
C VAL A 87 9.52 9.24 5.96
N GLU A 88 9.90 10.33 6.62
CA GLU A 88 11.30 10.78 6.69
C GLU A 88 12.17 9.81 7.49
N LYS A 89 11.63 9.31 8.61
CA LYS A 89 12.39 8.49 9.56
C LYS A 89 12.78 7.13 9.00
N PHE A 90 11.93 6.54 8.17
CA PHE A 90 12.12 5.20 7.62
C PHE A 90 12.34 5.19 6.10
N ASP A 91 12.60 6.36 5.50
CA ASP A 91 12.83 6.49 4.06
C ASP A 91 11.70 5.87 3.21
N ILE A 92 10.45 6.11 3.64
CA ILE A 92 9.25 5.70 2.89
C ILE A 92 9.00 6.79 1.85
N THR A 93 9.55 6.59 0.66
CA THR A 93 9.50 7.59 -0.41
C THR A 93 8.22 7.48 -1.23
N ALA A 94 7.77 8.61 -1.79
CA ALA A 94 6.67 8.62 -2.74
C ALA A 94 6.95 7.74 -3.98
N ALA A 95 8.22 7.63 -4.39
CA ALA A 95 8.63 6.76 -5.49
C ALA A 95 8.31 5.29 -5.17
N ARG A 96 8.77 4.77 -4.02
CA ARG A 96 8.48 3.39 -3.58
C ARG A 96 6.98 3.14 -3.42
N LEU A 97 6.24 4.07 -2.82
CA LEU A 97 4.79 3.91 -2.70
C LEU A 97 4.09 3.86 -4.07
N ASN A 98 4.61 4.59 -5.07
CA ASN A 98 4.09 4.52 -6.43
C ASN A 98 4.48 3.21 -7.15
N GLU A 99 5.66 2.65 -6.91
CA GLU A 99 6.05 1.32 -7.44
C GLU A 99 5.06 0.23 -6.98
N ILE A 100 4.58 0.29 -5.74
CA ILE A 100 3.52 -0.62 -5.26
C ILE A 100 2.23 -0.44 -6.07
N ILE A 101 1.83 0.81 -6.38
CA ILE A 101 0.66 1.08 -7.24
C ILE A 101 0.89 0.59 -8.68
N ASP A 102 2.11 0.71 -9.20
CA ASP A 102 2.48 0.18 -10.52
C ASP A 102 2.19 -1.33 -10.57
N GLY A 103 2.52 -2.07 -9.50
CA GLY A 103 2.19 -3.49 -9.35
C GLY A 103 0.68 -3.77 -9.44
N MET A 104 -0.14 -2.97 -8.77
CA MET A 104 -1.61 -3.09 -8.83
C MET A 104 -2.16 -2.79 -10.24
N GLU A 105 -1.59 -1.81 -10.94
CA GLU A 105 -1.97 -1.50 -12.32
C GLU A 105 -1.59 -2.63 -13.30
N MET A 106 -0.51 -3.38 -13.01
CA MET A 106 -0.15 -4.57 -13.79
C MET A 106 -1.27 -5.61 -13.73
N ASP A 107 -1.84 -5.86 -12.55
CA ASP A 107 -2.91 -6.85 -12.35
C ASP A 107 -4.23 -6.49 -13.06
N LEU A 108 -4.47 -5.21 -13.34
CA LEU A 108 -5.65 -4.77 -14.12
C LEU A 108 -5.56 -5.16 -15.61
N THR A 109 -4.36 -5.39 -16.13
CA THR A 109 -4.13 -5.56 -17.57
C THR A 109 -3.42 -6.85 -17.95
N GLN A 110 -2.76 -7.52 -17.00
CA GLN A 110 -1.92 -8.68 -17.24
C GLN A 110 -2.30 -9.84 -16.32
N THR A 111 -2.63 -10.99 -16.92
CA THR A 111 -2.95 -12.22 -16.19
C THR A 111 -1.89 -13.30 -16.35
N ARG A 112 -0.91 -13.09 -17.24
CA ARG A 112 0.17 -14.03 -17.54
C ARG A 112 1.43 -13.30 -17.99
N TYR A 113 2.58 -13.82 -17.56
CA TYR A 113 3.91 -13.33 -17.94
C TYR A 113 4.58 -14.32 -18.91
N LEU A 114 5.20 -13.79 -19.97
CA LEU A 114 5.80 -14.61 -21.04
C LEU A 114 7.12 -15.26 -20.60
N ASP A 115 7.92 -14.54 -19.80
CA ASP A 115 9.25 -14.97 -19.39
C ASP A 115 9.53 -14.63 -17.91
N TRP A 116 10.66 -15.16 -17.42
CA TRP A 116 11.09 -14.94 -16.04
C TRP A 116 11.32 -13.48 -15.72
N ARG A 117 11.87 -12.69 -16.66
CA ARG A 117 12.19 -11.29 -16.42
C ARG A 117 10.92 -10.46 -16.19
N ALA A 118 9.87 -10.73 -16.96
CA ALA A 118 8.58 -10.09 -16.79
C ALA A 118 7.91 -10.49 -15.46
N LEU A 119 8.00 -11.77 -15.09
CA LEU A 119 7.50 -12.26 -13.79
C LEU A 119 8.27 -11.66 -12.62
N GLU A 120 9.60 -11.60 -12.70
CA GLU A 120 10.46 -11.01 -11.67
C GLU A 120 10.16 -9.52 -11.49
N HIS A 121 9.96 -8.79 -12.59
CA HIS A 121 9.54 -7.39 -12.54
C HIS A 121 8.19 -7.22 -11.84
N TYR A 122 7.22 -8.09 -12.13
CA TYR A 122 5.94 -8.11 -11.40
C TYR A 122 6.14 -8.38 -9.91
N CYS A 123 6.88 -9.45 -9.56
CA CYS A 123 7.16 -9.81 -8.17
C CYS A 123 7.88 -8.70 -7.40
N TYR A 124 8.75 -7.93 -8.06
CA TYR A 124 9.37 -6.76 -7.46
C TYR A 124 8.31 -5.74 -7.05
N HIS A 125 7.38 -5.36 -7.93
CA HIS A 125 6.37 -4.35 -7.61
C HIS A 125 5.35 -4.81 -6.56
N VAL A 126 4.93 -6.08 -6.58
CA VAL A 126 3.91 -6.59 -5.64
C VAL A 126 4.47 -7.11 -4.32
N ALA A 127 5.78 -7.30 -4.19
CA ALA A 127 6.38 -7.88 -2.97
C ALA A 127 7.80 -7.41 -2.63
N GLY A 128 8.56 -6.82 -3.56
CA GLY A 128 9.99 -6.54 -3.43
C GLY A 128 10.39 -5.10 -3.12
N VAL A 129 9.52 -4.12 -3.41
CA VAL A 129 9.72 -2.68 -3.12
C VAL A 129 10.08 -2.42 -1.65
#